data_AF-A0AA88VY52-F1
#
_entry.id   AF-A0AA88VY52-F1
#
_cell.length_a   1.000
_cell.length_b   1.000
_cell.length_c   1.000
_cell.angle_alpha   90.00
_cell.angle_beta   90.00
_cell.angle_gamma   90.00
#
_symmetry.space_group_name_H-M   'P 1'
#
loop_
_entity.id
_entity.type
_entity.pdbx_description
1 polymer ?
#
loop_
_entity_poly.entity_id
_entity_poly.type
_entity_poly.pdbx_seq_one_letter_code
_entity_poly.pdbx_strand_id
1 'polypeptide(L)'
;MSKFEYPSLSRRDIVNVLADYQIATVSEADLINPNPDFISNLYTLILIHIDFLPEDHGQVDFAALEQFENPDLHIDSVRTMNLFHKIRELIAALDCPKKFTLKDLIKPDVDRTEFFLGAILNFFLHRFEKMNFLGPLVDELRMLAEQRIELETRISQLNAEIAEYNESREREMPLVQEVDARVKELRQTIPTLNNYQMSLKASIRKIKEKAREMDEKISSAEFALAQSAQENASLRSKIVQSPDKLQRALEEKRLIQVEAKNAERAAMQSFHDKTAILEVYTKVFF
;
A
#
# COMPACT_ATOMS: atom_id res chain seq x y z
N MET A 1 -61.06 -40.41 -38.08
CA MET A 1 -61.00 -39.44 -36.97
C MET A 1 -61.18 -40.23 -35.68
N SER A 2 -60.10 -40.55 -34.98
CA SER A 2 -60.21 -41.20 -33.67
C SER A 2 -60.98 -40.24 -32.75
N LYS A 3 -62.12 -40.66 -32.19
CA LYS A 3 -62.80 -39.85 -31.17
C LYS A 3 -61.86 -39.81 -29.97
N PHE A 4 -61.33 -38.63 -29.66
CA PHE A 4 -60.58 -38.43 -28.43
C PHE A 4 -61.54 -38.63 -27.26
N GLU A 5 -61.41 -39.75 -26.57
CA GLU A 5 -62.11 -39.99 -25.31
C GLU A 5 -61.32 -39.30 -24.20
N TYR A 6 -62.02 -38.51 -23.39
CA TYR A 6 -61.39 -37.82 -22.27
C TYR A 6 -60.87 -38.87 -21.29
N PRO A 7 -59.63 -38.73 -20.78
CA PRO A 7 -59.03 -39.77 -19.94
C PRO A 7 -59.87 -40.05 -18.69
N SER A 8 -60.17 -41.33 -18.46
CA SER A 8 -60.88 -41.80 -17.28
C SER A 8 -60.03 -42.83 -16.55
N LEU A 9 -59.89 -42.67 -15.23
CA LEU A 9 -59.30 -43.68 -14.36
C LEU A 9 -60.40 -44.57 -13.79
N SER A 10 -60.15 -45.88 -13.67
CA SER A 10 -61.07 -46.75 -12.97
C SER A 10 -61.04 -46.45 -11.47
N ARG A 11 -62.10 -46.80 -10.73
CA ARG A 11 -62.16 -46.63 -9.28
C ARG A 11 -60.97 -47.27 -8.55
N ARG A 12 -60.56 -48.46 -9.01
CA ARG A 12 -59.39 -49.16 -8.49
C ARG A 12 -58.10 -48.38 -8.75
N ASP A 13 -57.94 -47.80 -9.94
CA ASP A 13 -56.75 -47.00 -10.26
C ASP A 13 -56.72 -45.70 -9.45
N ILE A 14 -57.86 -45.06 -9.23
CA ILE A 14 -57.98 -43.89 -8.35
C ILE A 14 -57.47 -44.24 -6.94
N VAL A 15 -57.95 -45.35 -6.37
CA VAL A 15 -57.51 -45.82 -5.05
C VAL A 15 -56.01 -46.11 -5.01
N ASN A 16 -55.49 -46.82 -6.02
CA ASN A 16 -54.07 -47.15 -6.09
C ASN A 16 -53.20 -45.89 -6.18
N VAL A 17 -53.55 -44.93 -7.06
CA VAL A 17 -52.80 -43.68 -7.19
C VAL A 17 -52.82 -42.89 -5.88
N LEU A 18 -53.96 -42.79 -5.21
CA LEU A 18 -54.02 -42.08 -3.93
C LEU A 18 -53.12 -42.71 -2.85
N ALA A 19 -53.02 -44.04 -2.85
CA ALA A 19 -52.17 -44.78 -1.91
C ALA A 19 -50.68 -44.73 -2.27
N ASP A 20 -50.33 -45.00 -3.54
CA ASP A 20 -48.95 -45.06 -4.04
C ASP A 20 -48.21 -43.74 -3.83
N TYR A 21 -48.92 -42.62 -3.99
CA TYR A 21 -48.39 -41.27 -3.83
C TYR A 21 -48.65 -40.69 -2.43
N GLN A 22 -49.16 -41.50 -1.50
CA GLN A 22 -49.41 -41.13 -0.10
C GLN A 22 -50.33 -39.89 0.05
N ILE A 23 -51.25 -39.68 -0.89
CA ILE A 23 -52.20 -38.57 -0.89
C ILE A 23 -53.32 -38.84 0.12
N ALA A 24 -53.90 -40.04 0.08
CA ALA A 24 -54.97 -40.45 0.97
C ALA A 24 -55.10 -41.98 1.02
N THR A 25 -55.49 -42.51 2.19
CA THR A 25 -55.88 -43.92 2.32
C THR A 25 -57.38 -44.04 2.10
N VAL A 26 -57.78 -44.55 0.94
CA VAL A 26 -59.18 -44.61 0.49
C VAL A 26 -59.52 -46.03 0.04
N SER A 27 -60.73 -46.51 0.31
CA SER A 27 -61.24 -47.77 -0.24
C SER A 27 -62.21 -47.53 -1.40
N GLU A 28 -62.43 -48.54 -2.24
CA GLU A 28 -63.45 -48.45 -3.31
C GLU A 28 -64.86 -48.22 -2.74
N ALA A 29 -65.15 -48.69 -1.53
CA ALA A 29 -66.45 -48.51 -0.88
C ALA A 29 -66.72 -47.04 -0.55
N ASP A 30 -65.68 -46.27 -0.19
CA ASP A 30 -65.79 -44.84 0.12
C ASP A 30 -66.14 -44.02 -1.13
N LEU A 31 -65.76 -44.49 -2.31
CA LEU A 31 -66.10 -43.88 -3.60
C LEU A 31 -67.47 -44.30 -4.13
N ILE A 32 -67.96 -45.49 -3.74
CA ILE A 32 -69.33 -45.96 -4.07
C ILE A 32 -70.38 -45.18 -3.27
N ASN A 33 -70.07 -44.78 -2.04
CA ASN A 33 -70.95 -43.99 -1.19
C ASN A 33 -70.24 -42.71 -0.74
N PRO A 34 -70.04 -41.73 -1.66
CA PRO A 34 -69.25 -40.55 -1.36
C PRO A 34 -69.93 -39.70 -0.27
N ASN A 35 -69.26 -39.54 0.86
CA ASN A 35 -69.66 -38.61 1.91
C ASN A 35 -69.16 -37.19 1.57
N PRO A 36 -70.00 -36.13 1.60
CA PRO A 36 -69.58 -34.74 1.36
C PRO A 36 -68.30 -34.31 2.11
N ASP A 37 -68.19 -34.65 3.39
CA ASP A 37 -67.03 -34.26 4.21
C ASP A 37 -65.76 -34.98 3.75
N PHE A 38 -65.90 -36.28 3.45
CA PHE A 38 -64.81 -37.10 2.94
C PHE A 38 -64.32 -36.60 1.58
N ILE A 39 -65.24 -36.33 0.64
CA ILE A 39 -64.89 -35.85 -0.71
C ILE A 39 -64.25 -34.47 -0.66
N SER A 40 -64.76 -33.58 0.20
CA SER A 40 -64.16 -32.25 0.40
C SER A 40 -62.73 -32.38 0.92
N ASN A 41 -62.50 -33.22 1.93
CA ASN A 41 -61.16 -33.49 2.44
C ASN A 41 -60.24 -34.10 1.38
N LEU A 42 -60.75 -35.07 0.60
CA LEU A 42 -59.99 -35.72 -0.45
C LEU A 42 -59.54 -34.73 -1.53
N TYR A 43 -60.44 -33.86 -2.00
CA TYR A 43 -60.05 -32.82 -2.96
C TYR A 43 -59.03 -31.84 -2.36
N THR A 44 -59.19 -31.43 -1.11
CA THR A 44 -58.21 -30.57 -0.42
C THR A 44 -56.82 -31.21 -0.41
N LEU A 45 -56.71 -32.48 -0.02
CA LEU A 45 -55.44 -33.21 -0.02
C LEU A 45 -54.83 -33.29 -1.42
N ILE A 46 -55.63 -33.63 -2.42
CA ILE A 46 -55.15 -33.67 -3.82
C ILE A 46 -54.64 -32.30 -4.25
N LEU A 47 -55.37 -31.21 -3.96
CA LEU A 47 -54.99 -29.84 -4.33
C LEU A 47 -53.69 -29.38 -3.66
N ILE A 48 -53.44 -29.80 -2.41
CA ILE A 48 -52.17 -29.56 -1.72
C ILE A 48 -51.03 -30.27 -2.45
N HIS A 49 -51.21 -31.55 -2.80
CA HIS A 49 -50.17 -32.34 -3.48
C HIS A 49 -49.82 -31.86 -4.90
N ILE A 50 -50.72 -31.16 -5.59
CA ILE A 50 -50.43 -30.52 -6.89
C ILE A 50 -49.93 -29.08 -6.76
N ASP A 51 -49.67 -28.59 -5.54
CA ASP A 51 -49.29 -27.21 -5.22
C ASP A 51 -50.30 -26.14 -5.69
N PHE A 52 -51.58 -26.51 -5.81
CA PHE A 52 -52.66 -25.59 -6.21
C PHE A 52 -53.36 -24.94 -5.02
N LEU A 53 -53.10 -25.46 -3.81
CA LEU A 53 -53.57 -24.95 -2.54
C LEU A 53 -52.43 -24.97 -1.52
N PRO A 54 -52.17 -23.88 -0.77
CA PRO A 54 -51.15 -23.88 0.27
C PRO A 54 -51.56 -24.81 1.43
N GLU A 55 -50.59 -25.39 2.13
CA GLU A 55 -50.85 -26.26 3.30
C GLU A 55 -51.66 -25.52 4.39
N ASP A 56 -51.45 -24.20 4.54
CA ASP A 56 -52.12 -23.34 5.52
C ASP A 56 -53.30 -22.53 4.92
N HIS A 57 -54.00 -23.11 3.95
CA HIS A 57 -55.14 -22.48 3.28
C HIS A 57 -56.30 -22.07 4.20
N GLY A 58 -56.36 -22.57 5.43
CA GLY A 58 -57.35 -22.17 6.42
C GLY A 58 -57.16 -20.75 6.98
N GLN A 59 -55.95 -20.17 6.92
CA GLN A 59 -55.65 -18.86 7.51
C GLN A 59 -55.83 -17.68 6.55
N VAL A 60 -55.82 -17.91 5.24
CA VAL A 60 -55.88 -16.83 4.24
C VAL A 60 -57.28 -16.19 4.17
N ASP A 61 -58.29 -16.81 4.78
CA ASP A 61 -59.71 -16.48 4.60
C ASP A 61 -60.32 -15.55 5.66
N PHE A 62 -59.57 -15.13 6.69
CA PHE A 62 -60.08 -14.25 7.75
C PHE A 62 -60.51 -12.88 7.22
N ALA A 63 -59.79 -12.31 6.26
CA ALA A 63 -60.12 -11.00 5.67
C ALA A 63 -61.44 -10.99 4.88
N ALA A 64 -61.84 -12.14 4.30
CA ALA A 64 -63.11 -12.28 3.61
C ALA A 64 -64.27 -12.47 4.59
N LEU A 65 -64.01 -13.14 5.72
CA LEU A 65 -64.98 -13.38 6.80
C LEU A 65 -65.37 -12.10 7.54
N GLU A 66 -64.44 -11.14 7.69
CA GLU A 66 -64.68 -9.83 8.31
C GLU A 66 -65.75 -8.98 7.60
N GLN A 67 -66.10 -9.30 6.35
CA GLN A 67 -67.13 -8.59 5.58
C GLN A 67 -68.56 -9.05 5.89
N PHE A 68 -68.72 -10.16 6.63
CA PHE A 68 -70.02 -10.72 6.98
C PHE A 68 -70.47 -10.28 8.38
N GLU A 69 -71.77 -10.05 8.55
CA GLU A 69 -72.37 -9.94 9.88
C GLU A 69 -72.37 -11.31 10.55
N ASN A 70 -71.62 -11.46 11.66
CA ASN A 70 -71.35 -12.72 12.36
C ASN A 70 -70.42 -13.70 11.60
N PRO A 71 -69.12 -13.36 11.48
CA PRO A 71 -68.12 -14.16 10.75
C PRO A 71 -68.08 -15.64 11.16
N ASP A 72 -68.24 -15.92 12.44
CA ASP A 72 -68.17 -17.28 13.01
C ASP A 72 -69.19 -18.25 12.40
N LEU A 73 -70.35 -17.76 11.97
CA LEU A 73 -71.41 -18.57 11.36
C LEU A 73 -71.13 -18.93 9.91
N HIS A 74 -70.15 -18.26 9.27
CA HIS A 74 -69.88 -18.38 7.84
C HIS A 74 -68.58 -19.12 7.52
N ILE A 75 -67.81 -19.53 8.54
CA ILE A 75 -66.51 -20.20 8.39
C ILE A 75 -66.60 -21.40 7.41
N ASP A 76 -67.53 -22.32 7.65
CA ASP A 76 -67.67 -23.53 6.82
C ASP A 76 -68.17 -23.23 5.40
N SER A 77 -69.02 -22.21 5.27
CA SER A 77 -69.55 -21.77 3.96
C SER A 77 -68.45 -21.15 3.10
N VAL A 78 -67.62 -20.29 3.69
CA VAL A 78 -66.48 -19.67 3.02
C VAL A 78 -65.45 -20.73 2.62
N ARG A 79 -65.09 -21.63 3.53
CA ARG A 79 -64.17 -22.75 3.24
C ARG A 79 -64.66 -23.60 2.07
N THR A 80 -65.94 -23.99 2.09
CA THR A 80 -66.56 -24.81 1.04
C THR A 80 -66.56 -24.08 -0.30
N MET A 81 -66.92 -22.79 -0.30
CA MET A 81 -66.90 -21.97 -1.51
C MET A 81 -65.50 -21.81 -2.06
N ASN A 82 -64.49 -21.58 -1.22
CA ASN A 82 -63.11 -21.45 -1.67
C ASN A 82 -62.60 -22.73 -2.31
N LEU A 83 -62.84 -23.88 -1.68
CA LEU A 83 -62.54 -25.18 -2.26
C LEU A 83 -63.26 -25.38 -3.60
N PHE A 84 -64.55 -25.06 -3.68
CA PHE A 84 -65.31 -25.11 -4.93
C PHE A 84 -64.69 -24.26 -6.04
N HIS A 85 -64.32 -23.01 -5.73
CA HIS A 85 -63.71 -22.10 -6.69
C HIS A 85 -62.38 -22.65 -7.19
N LYS A 86 -61.53 -23.18 -6.29
CA LYS A 86 -60.22 -23.77 -6.65
C LYS A 86 -60.35 -25.01 -7.52
N ILE A 87 -61.24 -25.94 -7.18
CA ILE A 87 -61.48 -27.12 -8.02
C ILE A 87 -62.02 -26.68 -9.38
N ARG A 88 -62.93 -25.70 -9.43
CA ARG A 88 -63.48 -25.21 -10.70
C ARG A 88 -62.42 -24.54 -11.58
N GLU A 89 -61.51 -23.76 -10.99
CA GLU A 89 -60.36 -23.18 -11.70
C GLU A 89 -59.47 -24.27 -12.31
N LEU A 90 -59.13 -25.30 -11.51
CA LEU A 90 -58.34 -26.43 -11.97
C LEU A 90 -59.05 -27.19 -13.11
N ILE A 91 -60.31 -27.59 -12.91
CA ILE A 91 -61.10 -28.32 -13.91
C ILE A 91 -61.24 -27.52 -15.22
N ALA A 92 -61.38 -26.19 -15.13
CA ALA A 92 -61.40 -25.33 -16.30
C ALA A 92 -60.04 -25.31 -17.02
N ALA A 93 -58.93 -25.27 -16.29
CA ALA A 93 -57.58 -25.33 -16.86
C ALA A 93 -57.25 -26.67 -17.53
N LEU A 94 -57.93 -27.76 -17.13
CA LEU A 94 -57.82 -29.08 -17.76
C LEU A 94 -58.66 -29.23 -19.04
N ASP A 95 -59.36 -28.17 -19.48
CA ASP A 95 -60.30 -28.20 -20.61
C ASP A 95 -61.32 -29.36 -20.49
N CYS A 96 -61.77 -29.61 -19.26
CA CYS A 96 -62.65 -30.73 -18.96
C CYS A 96 -64.04 -30.56 -19.60
N PRO A 97 -64.59 -31.60 -20.26
CA PRO A 97 -65.87 -31.49 -20.98
C PRO A 97 -67.08 -31.34 -20.05
N LYS A 98 -66.95 -31.72 -18.77
CA LYS A 98 -68.02 -31.56 -17.76
C LYS A 98 -67.69 -30.40 -16.83
N LYS A 99 -68.71 -29.60 -16.53
CA LYS A 99 -68.58 -28.51 -15.55
C LYS A 99 -68.68 -29.05 -14.13
N PHE A 100 -67.73 -28.64 -13.29
CA PHE A 100 -67.79 -28.83 -11.84
C PHE A 100 -68.79 -27.84 -11.23
N THR A 101 -69.67 -28.34 -10.37
CA THR A 101 -70.77 -27.59 -9.76
C THR A 101 -70.72 -27.75 -8.24
N LEU A 102 -71.33 -26.83 -7.49
CA LEU A 102 -71.32 -26.92 -6.02
C LEU A 102 -71.94 -28.24 -5.51
N LYS A 103 -72.90 -28.81 -6.26
CA LYS A 103 -73.50 -30.12 -5.95
C LYS A 103 -72.47 -31.23 -5.86
N ASP A 104 -71.39 -31.16 -6.63
CA ASP A 104 -70.32 -32.16 -6.64
C ASP A 104 -69.52 -32.21 -5.34
N LEU A 105 -69.64 -31.17 -4.49
CA LEU A 105 -69.08 -31.14 -3.14
C LEU A 105 -70.14 -31.41 -2.07
N ILE A 106 -71.27 -30.72 -2.11
CA ILE A 106 -72.28 -30.78 -1.03
C ILE A 106 -73.18 -32.03 -1.10
N LYS A 107 -73.31 -32.62 -2.28
CA LYS A 107 -74.12 -33.83 -2.53
C LYS A 107 -73.47 -34.64 -3.65
N PRO A 108 -72.29 -35.23 -3.37
CA PRO A 108 -71.49 -35.90 -4.38
C PRO A 108 -72.26 -37.09 -4.97
N ASP A 109 -72.21 -37.19 -6.29
CA ASP A 109 -72.74 -38.30 -7.07
C ASP A 109 -71.59 -39.23 -7.47
N VAL A 110 -71.82 -40.54 -7.45
CA VAL A 110 -70.77 -41.56 -7.65
C VAL A 110 -70.06 -41.38 -8.99
N ASP A 111 -70.82 -41.35 -10.08
CA ASP A 111 -70.28 -41.28 -11.44
C ASP A 111 -69.54 -39.96 -11.69
N ARG A 112 -70.07 -38.86 -11.13
CA ARG A 112 -69.44 -37.54 -11.25
C ARG A 112 -68.17 -37.42 -10.42
N THR A 113 -68.18 -37.95 -9.21
CA THR A 113 -67.02 -37.95 -8.31
C THR A 113 -65.86 -38.72 -8.92
N GLU A 114 -66.12 -39.93 -9.43
CA GLU A 114 -65.11 -40.74 -10.13
C GLU A 114 -64.57 -40.03 -11.36
N PHE A 115 -65.44 -39.42 -12.16
CA PHE A 115 -65.02 -38.69 -13.35
C PHE A 115 -64.08 -37.53 -13.03
N PHE A 116 -64.40 -36.69 -12.04
CA PHE A 116 -63.58 -35.54 -11.69
C PHE A 116 -62.29 -35.93 -10.95
N LEU A 117 -62.35 -36.92 -10.04
CA LEU A 117 -61.14 -37.45 -9.42
C LEU A 117 -60.21 -38.07 -10.47
N GLY A 118 -60.75 -38.84 -11.41
CA GLY A 118 -59.97 -39.41 -12.51
C GLY A 118 -59.30 -38.36 -13.38
N ALA A 119 -60.04 -37.28 -13.71
CA ALA A 119 -59.50 -36.15 -14.47
C ALA A 119 -58.33 -35.47 -13.75
N ILE A 120 -58.50 -35.14 -12.47
CA ILE A 120 -57.48 -34.44 -11.68
C ILE A 120 -56.28 -35.35 -11.43
N LEU A 121 -56.50 -36.61 -11.08
CA LEU A 121 -55.41 -37.56 -10.79
C LEU A 121 -54.61 -37.90 -12.05
N ASN A 122 -55.24 -37.98 -13.22
CA ASN A 122 -54.48 -38.11 -14.47
C ASN A 122 -53.56 -36.90 -14.70
N PHE A 123 -54.06 -35.69 -14.49
CA PHE A 123 -53.20 -34.50 -14.53
C PHE A 123 -52.07 -34.55 -13.50
N PHE A 124 -52.36 -34.99 -12.26
CA PHE A 124 -51.35 -35.19 -11.23
C PHE A 124 -50.24 -36.15 -11.70
N LEU A 125 -50.61 -37.31 -12.25
CA LEU A 125 -49.64 -38.29 -12.76
C LEU A 125 -48.77 -37.69 -13.87
N HIS A 126 -49.39 -36.98 -14.83
CA HIS A 126 -48.66 -36.31 -15.90
C HIS A 126 -47.70 -35.26 -15.34
N ARG A 127 -48.15 -34.41 -14.43
CA ARG A 127 -47.32 -33.40 -13.77
C ARG A 127 -46.16 -34.05 -13.02
N PHE A 128 -46.42 -35.11 -12.26
CA PHE A 128 -45.40 -35.83 -11.51
C PHE A 128 -44.30 -36.39 -12.41
N GLU A 129 -44.69 -37.06 -13.51
CA GLU A 129 -43.73 -37.56 -14.50
C GLU A 129 -42.88 -36.43 -15.10
N LYS A 130 -43.51 -35.29 -15.45
CA LYS A 130 -42.79 -34.12 -15.97
C LYS A 130 -41.86 -33.49 -14.95
N MET A 131 -42.28 -33.37 -13.68
CA MET A 131 -41.44 -32.83 -12.61
C MET A 131 -40.25 -33.73 -12.32
N ASN A 132 -40.42 -35.05 -12.31
CA ASN A 132 -39.30 -35.97 -12.16
C ASN A 132 -38.30 -35.87 -13.33
N PHE A 133 -38.81 -35.72 -14.56
CA PHE A 133 -37.95 -35.48 -15.72
C PHE A 133 -37.15 -34.17 -15.59
N LEU A 134 -37.76 -33.12 -15.01
CA LEU A 134 -37.11 -31.83 -14.75
C LEU A 134 -36.23 -31.82 -13.49
N GLY A 135 -36.29 -32.84 -12.65
CA GLY A 135 -35.54 -32.94 -11.39
C GLY A 135 -34.06 -32.59 -11.51
N PRO A 136 -33.31 -33.18 -12.47
CA PRO A 136 -31.90 -32.85 -12.66
C PRO A 136 -31.64 -31.37 -12.97
N LEU A 137 -32.52 -30.72 -13.73
CA LEU A 137 -32.40 -29.29 -14.06
C LEU A 137 -32.69 -28.42 -12.82
N VAL A 138 -33.67 -28.82 -12.00
CA VAL A 138 -33.97 -28.14 -10.73
C VAL A 138 -32.79 -28.25 -9.76
N ASP A 139 -32.17 -29.43 -9.67
CA ASP A 139 -30.97 -29.64 -8.86
C ASP A 139 -29.79 -28.80 -9.36
N GLU A 140 -29.56 -28.73 -10.68
CA GLU A 140 -28.53 -27.87 -11.27
C GLU A 140 -28.77 -26.39 -10.96
N LEU A 141 -30.01 -25.92 -11.10
CA LEU A 141 -30.39 -24.55 -10.74
C LEU A 141 -30.16 -24.25 -9.25
N ARG A 142 -30.45 -25.21 -8.36
CA ARG A 142 -30.17 -25.06 -6.93
C ARG A 142 -28.67 -24.92 -6.67
N MET A 143 -27.85 -25.78 -7.27
CA MET A 143 -26.38 -25.72 -7.16
C MET A 143 -25.83 -24.38 -7.65
N LEU A 144 -26.31 -23.89 -8.81
CA LEU A 144 -25.91 -22.58 -9.33
C LEU A 144 -26.34 -21.43 -8.43
N ALA A 145 -27.54 -21.51 -7.83
CA ALA A 145 -28.00 -20.51 -6.87
C ALA A 145 -27.12 -20.46 -5.61
N GLU A 146 -26.71 -21.62 -5.08
CA GLU A 146 -25.77 -21.72 -3.95
C GLU A 146 -24.40 -21.13 -4.31
N GLN A 147 -23.85 -21.49 -5.47
CA GLN A 147 -22.59 -20.93 -5.97
C GLN A 147 -22.66 -19.41 -6.14
N ARG A 148 -23.79 -18.89 -6.63
CA ARG A 148 -23.99 -17.44 -6.76
C ARG A 148 -23.88 -16.73 -5.42
N ILE A 149 -24.54 -17.27 -4.39
CA ILE A 149 -24.50 -16.72 -3.02
C ILE A 149 -23.07 -16.76 -2.45
N GLU A 150 -22.36 -17.87 -2.65
CA GLU A 150 -20.96 -18.00 -2.22
C GLU A 150 -20.05 -16.95 -2.89
N LEU A 151 -20.17 -16.78 -4.21
CA LEU A 151 -19.39 -15.80 -4.96
C LEU A 151 -19.75 -14.35 -4.57
N GLU A 152 -21.03 -14.03 -4.39
CA GLU A 152 -21.50 -12.73 -3.90
C GLU A 152 -20.90 -12.41 -2.51
N THR A 153 -20.84 -13.42 -1.64
CA THR A 153 -20.22 -13.31 -0.31
C THR A 153 -18.71 -13.06 -0.43
N ARG A 154 -18.02 -13.80 -1.31
CA ARG A 154 -16.57 -13.64 -1.51
C ARG A 154 -16.22 -12.28 -2.12
N ILE A 155 -17.00 -11.80 -3.07
CA ILE A 155 -16.85 -10.46 -3.64
C ILE A 155 -17.00 -9.39 -2.56
N SER A 156 -18.00 -9.55 -1.68
CA SER A 156 -18.23 -8.60 -0.58
C SER A 156 -17.05 -8.57 0.40
N GLN A 157 -16.48 -9.74 0.74
CA GLN A 157 -15.27 -9.83 1.56
C GLN A 157 -14.07 -9.15 0.90
N LEU A 158 -13.78 -9.46 -0.36
CA LEU A 158 -12.65 -8.88 -1.09
C LEU A 158 -12.78 -7.36 -1.23
N ASN A 159 -13.99 -6.85 -1.44
CA ASN A 159 -14.22 -5.40 -1.48
C ASN A 159 -13.95 -4.73 -0.13
N ALA A 160 -14.30 -5.39 0.98
CA ALA A 160 -13.96 -4.91 2.32
C ALA A 160 -12.44 -4.89 2.56
N GLU A 161 -11.74 -5.97 2.17
CA GLU A 161 -10.26 -6.04 2.24
C GLU A 161 -9.62 -4.91 1.40
N ILE A 162 -10.09 -4.67 0.17
CA ILE A 162 -9.60 -3.59 -0.70
C ILE A 162 -9.83 -2.22 -0.05
N ALA A 163 -10.98 -1.99 0.57
CA ALA A 163 -11.28 -0.74 1.26
C ALA A 163 -10.32 -0.49 2.44
N GLU A 164 -10.05 -1.53 3.25
CA GLU A 164 -9.10 -1.45 4.36
C GLU A 164 -7.67 -1.15 3.88
N TYR A 165 -7.21 -1.81 2.81
CA TYR A 165 -5.90 -1.53 2.21
C TYR A 165 -5.80 -0.09 1.69
N ASN A 166 -6.84 0.41 1.04
CA ASN A 166 -6.88 1.79 0.55
C ASN A 166 -6.83 2.79 1.71
N GLU A 167 -7.59 2.57 2.78
CA GLU A 167 -7.56 3.42 3.97
C GLU A 167 -6.19 3.40 4.65
N SER A 168 -5.56 2.23 4.78
CA SER A 168 -4.19 2.13 5.29
C SER A 168 -3.21 2.91 4.43
N ARG A 169 -3.31 2.77 3.10
CA ARG A 169 -2.45 3.49 2.15
C ARG A 169 -2.65 4.99 2.22
N GLU A 170 -3.88 5.47 2.37
CA GLU A 170 -4.17 6.90 2.55
C GLU A 170 -3.61 7.45 3.87
N ARG A 171 -3.68 6.67 4.95
CA ARG A 171 -3.08 7.04 6.25
C ARG A 171 -1.55 7.12 6.18
N GLU A 172 -0.91 6.23 5.41
CA GLU A 172 0.54 6.20 5.25
C GLU A 172 1.07 7.22 4.24
N MET A 173 0.26 7.63 3.26
CA MET A 173 0.60 8.60 2.22
C MET A 173 1.30 9.88 2.74
N PRO A 174 0.81 10.58 3.79
CA PRO A 174 1.48 11.79 4.29
C PRO A 174 2.87 11.51 4.85
N LEU A 175 3.07 10.37 5.52
CA LEU A 175 4.38 9.98 6.05
C LEU A 175 5.37 9.71 4.92
N VAL A 176 4.93 9.02 3.87
CA VAL A 176 5.74 8.78 2.68
C VAL A 176 6.12 10.12 2.01
N GLN A 177 5.16 11.04 1.87
CA GLN A 177 5.42 12.37 1.29
C GLN A 177 6.40 13.20 2.13
N GLU A 178 6.30 13.15 3.46
CA GLU A 178 7.22 13.84 4.38
C GLU A 178 8.65 13.29 4.23
N VAL A 179 8.79 11.96 4.23
CA VAL A 179 10.09 11.31 4.04
C VAL A 179 10.68 11.64 2.67
N ASP A 180 9.89 11.58 1.61
CA ASP A 180 10.33 11.92 0.25
C ASP A 180 10.77 13.39 0.14
N ALA A 181 10.02 14.31 0.75
CA ALA A 181 10.41 15.72 0.82
C ALA A 181 11.74 15.89 1.56
N ARG A 182 11.92 15.22 2.70
CA ARG A 182 13.16 15.28 3.48
C ARG A 182 14.35 14.69 2.73
N VAL A 183 14.16 13.57 2.04
CA VAL A 183 15.19 12.97 1.18
C VAL A 183 15.58 13.93 0.06
N LYS A 184 14.61 14.62 -0.55
CA LYS A 184 14.87 15.61 -1.61
C LYS A 184 15.66 16.81 -1.07
N GLU A 185 15.29 17.34 0.09
CA GLU A 185 16.03 18.43 0.76
C GLU A 185 17.48 18.03 1.07
N LEU A 186 17.68 16.84 1.66
CA LEU A 186 19.01 16.34 1.99
C LEU A 186 19.87 16.16 0.73
N ARG A 187 19.30 15.58 -0.33
CA ARG A 187 19.97 15.44 -1.63
C ARG A 187 20.40 16.78 -2.23
N GLN A 188 19.60 17.84 -2.03
CA GLN A 188 19.95 19.19 -2.46
C GLN A 188 21.00 19.86 -1.57
N THR A 189 21.02 19.54 -0.27
CA THR A 189 21.94 20.14 0.72
C THR A 189 23.36 19.58 0.63
N ILE A 190 23.50 18.30 0.28
CA ILE A 190 24.80 17.63 0.09
C ILE A 190 25.73 18.38 -0.91
N PRO A 191 25.31 18.70 -2.15
CA PRO A 191 26.18 19.39 -3.10
C PRO A 191 26.51 20.82 -2.66
N THR A 192 25.60 21.54 -2.02
CA THR A 192 25.88 22.87 -1.46
C THR A 192 26.94 22.81 -0.37
N LEU A 193 26.82 21.87 0.57
CA LEU A 193 27.83 21.65 1.61
C LEU A 193 29.17 21.20 1.02
N ASN A 194 29.16 20.32 0.01
CA ASN A 194 30.39 19.90 -0.68
C ASN A 194 31.08 21.08 -1.39
N ASN A 195 30.32 21.95 -2.06
CA ASN A 195 30.86 23.16 -2.69
C ASN A 195 31.45 24.11 -1.64
N TYR A 196 30.77 24.31 -0.52
CA TYR A 196 31.26 25.11 0.60
C TYR A 196 32.54 24.52 1.21
N GLN A 197 32.60 23.19 1.37
CA GLN A 197 33.80 22.50 1.83
C GLN A 197 34.97 22.69 0.85
N MET A 198 34.72 22.63 -0.46
CA MET A 198 35.74 22.88 -1.49
C MET A 198 36.25 24.32 -1.43
N SER A 199 35.38 25.32 -1.28
CA SER A 199 35.79 26.73 -1.17
C SER A 199 36.61 26.99 0.10
N LEU A 200 36.22 26.40 1.23
CA LEU A 200 37.00 26.45 2.47
C LEU A 200 38.39 25.82 2.29
N LYS A 201 38.49 24.65 1.67
CA LYS A 201 39.78 24.02 1.36
C LYS A 201 40.66 24.91 0.47
N ALA A 202 40.08 25.57 -0.54
CA ALA A 202 40.80 26.52 -1.38
C ALA A 202 41.30 27.74 -0.58
N SER A 203 40.47 28.29 0.31
CA SER A 203 40.85 29.40 1.19
C SER A 203 41.99 29.00 2.15
N ILE A 204 41.91 27.82 2.77
CA ILE A 204 42.97 27.28 3.63
C ILE A 204 44.28 27.15 2.87
N ARG A 205 44.26 26.63 1.63
CA ARG A 205 45.47 26.55 0.79
C ARG A 205 46.05 27.93 0.52
N LYS A 206 45.21 28.91 0.18
CA LYS A 206 45.64 30.29 -0.07
C LYS A 206 46.27 30.96 1.16
N ILE A 207 45.70 30.73 2.34
CA ILE A 207 46.25 31.25 3.60
C ILE A 207 47.59 30.58 3.92
N LYS A 208 47.71 29.26 3.72
CA LYS A 208 48.99 28.55 3.91
C LYS A 208 50.08 29.04 2.96
N GLU A 209 49.74 29.31 1.71
CA GLU A 209 50.70 29.85 0.74
C GLU A 209 51.18 31.24 1.16
N LYS A 210 50.25 32.13 1.55
CA LYS A 210 50.61 33.44 2.11
C LYS A 210 51.47 33.34 3.36
N ALA A 211 51.20 32.37 4.24
CA ALA A 211 52.02 32.13 5.43
C ALA A 211 53.46 31.76 5.04
N ARG A 212 53.65 30.84 4.09
CA ARG A 212 54.97 30.51 3.55
C ARG A 212 55.68 31.70 2.92
N GLU A 213 54.99 32.47 2.08
CA GLU A 213 55.56 33.69 1.47
C GLU A 213 56.00 34.70 2.54
N MET A 214 55.24 34.85 3.62
CA MET A 214 55.63 35.72 4.75
C MET A 214 56.84 35.16 5.50
N ASP A 215 56.87 33.85 5.77
CA ASP A 215 58.00 33.19 6.42
C ASP A 215 59.29 33.34 5.59
N GLU A 216 59.22 33.16 4.27
CA GLU A 216 60.35 33.38 3.35
C GLU A 216 60.84 34.83 3.38
N LYS A 217 59.91 35.80 3.38
CA LYS A 217 60.24 37.23 3.51
C LYS A 217 60.89 37.54 4.86
N ILE A 218 60.42 36.94 5.95
CA ILE A 218 61.00 37.09 7.29
C ILE A 218 62.43 36.54 7.26
N SER A 219 62.65 35.31 6.80
CA SER A 219 63.99 34.72 6.71
C SER A 219 64.94 35.54 5.82
N SER A 220 64.45 36.07 4.70
CA SER A 220 65.25 36.96 3.84
C SER A 220 65.60 38.28 4.54
N ALA A 221 64.67 38.86 5.30
CA ALA A 221 64.91 40.10 6.04
C ALA A 221 65.87 39.87 7.21
N GLU A 222 65.75 38.76 7.93
CA GLU A 222 66.68 38.33 8.98
C GLU A 222 68.09 38.12 8.42
N PHE A 223 68.21 37.47 7.26
CA PHE A 223 69.49 37.31 6.58
C PHE A 223 70.12 38.65 6.18
N ALA A 224 69.33 39.55 5.57
CA ALA A 224 69.80 40.89 5.20
C ALA A 224 70.19 41.73 6.43
N LEU A 225 69.44 41.61 7.53
CA LEU A 225 69.75 42.26 8.80
C LEU A 225 71.07 41.73 9.38
N ALA A 226 71.27 40.41 9.37
CA ALA A 226 72.51 39.79 9.83
C ALA A 226 73.71 40.23 8.98
N GLN A 227 73.55 40.29 7.65
CA GLN A 227 74.58 40.80 6.73
C GLN A 227 74.91 42.28 7.02
N SER A 228 73.89 43.13 7.13
CA SER A 228 74.06 44.55 7.46
C SER A 228 74.72 44.75 8.82
N ALA A 229 74.35 43.95 9.83
CA ALA A 229 74.99 43.98 11.15
C ALA A 229 76.48 43.57 11.07
N GLN A 230 76.82 42.56 10.27
CA GLN A 230 78.19 42.13 10.05
C GLN A 230 79.02 43.20 9.32
N GLU A 231 78.45 43.82 8.27
CA GLU A 231 79.05 44.93 7.55
C GLU A 231 79.26 46.15 8.47
N ASN A 232 78.27 46.48 9.31
CA ASN A 232 78.36 47.56 10.29
C ASN A 232 79.47 47.28 11.32
N ALA A 233 79.58 46.04 11.82
CA ALA A 233 80.68 45.63 12.70
C ALA A 233 82.06 45.74 12.01
N SER A 234 82.16 45.35 10.74
CA SER A 234 83.39 45.50 9.94
C SER A 234 83.76 46.97 9.70
N LEU A 235 82.78 47.84 9.42
CA LEU A 235 83.02 49.28 9.27
C LEU A 235 83.40 49.91 10.61
N ARG A 236 82.75 49.53 11.71
CA ARG A 236 83.10 49.97 13.08
C ARG A 236 84.52 49.56 13.47
N SER A 237 85.02 48.40 13.04
CA SER A 237 86.40 48.00 13.31
C SER A 237 87.42 48.81 12.50
N LYS A 238 87.03 49.37 11.35
CA LYS A 238 87.85 50.28 10.54
C LYS A 238 87.86 51.72 11.05
N ILE A 239 86.95 52.08 11.97
CA ILE A 239 86.94 53.39 12.61
C ILE A 239 87.98 53.40 13.73
N VAL A 240 88.89 54.39 13.70
CA VAL A 240 89.92 54.58 14.73
C VAL A 240 89.24 54.93 16.07
N GLN A 241 89.33 54.01 17.03
CA GLN A 241 88.61 54.15 18.31
C GLN A 241 89.15 55.24 19.25
N SER A 242 90.38 55.71 19.03
CA SER A 242 90.96 56.83 19.79
C SER A 242 91.95 57.58 18.90
N PRO A 243 91.50 58.62 18.20
CA PRO A 243 92.35 59.47 17.36
C PRO A 243 93.56 60.01 18.14
N ASP A 244 93.35 60.44 19.39
CA ASP A 244 94.39 61.01 20.26
C ASP A 244 95.53 60.04 20.61
N LYS A 245 95.25 58.73 20.69
CA LYS A 245 96.28 57.71 20.92
C LYS A 245 97.09 57.44 19.65
N LEU A 246 96.42 57.43 18.50
CA LEU A 246 97.07 57.22 17.21
C LEU A 246 97.97 58.40 16.85
N GLN A 247 97.53 59.63 17.15
CA GLN A 247 98.29 60.86 16.96
C GLN A 247 99.53 60.90 17.87
N ARG A 248 99.39 60.52 19.15
CA ARG A 248 100.55 60.39 20.05
C ARG A 248 101.58 59.37 19.58
N ALA A 249 101.15 58.17 19.15
CA ALA A 249 102.07 57.15 18.65
C ALA A 249 102.78 57.57 17.34
N LEU A 250 102.13 58.39 16.51
CA LEU A 250 102.71 58.96 15.29
C LEU A 250 103.77 60.01 15.63
N GLU A 251 103.48 60.92 16.56
CA GLU A 251 104.44 61.91 17.06
C GLU A 251 105.66 61.22 17.74
N GLU A 252 105.42 60.16 18.50
CA GLU A 252 106.47 59.37 19.16
C GLU A 252 107.37 58.65 18.14
N LYS A 253 106.79 58.02 17.10
CA LYS A 253 107.59 57.47 15.99
C LYS A 253 108.36 58.54 15.21
N ARG A 254 107.80 59.74 15.08
CA ARG A 254 108.48 60.89 14.46
C ARG A 254 109.71 61.29 15.26
N LEU A 255 109.59 61.34 16.59
CA LEU A 255 110.70 61.62 17.50
C LEU A 255 111.80 60.56 17.36
N ILE A 256 111.44 59.27 17.36
CA ILE A 256 112.40 58.16 17.17
C ILE A 256 113.11 58.27 15.81
N GLN A 257 112.40 58.66 14.74
CA GLN A 257 113.00 58.84 13.42
C GLN A 257 114.00 60.01 13.37
N VAL A 258 113.70 61.10 14.09
CA VAL A 258 114.60 62.26 14.20
C VAL A 258 115.85 61.89 15.01
N GLU A 259 115.71 61.14 16.09
CA GLU A 259 116.85 60.62 16.86
C GLU A 259 117.74 59.69 16.02
N ALA A 260 117.15 58.76 15.26
CA ALA A 260 117.91 57.87 14.39
C ALA A 260 118.71 58.65 13.31
N LYS A 261 118.11 59.68 12.71
CA LYS A 261 118.80 60.56 11.74
C LYS A 261 119.94 61.38 12.36
N ASN A 262 119.78 61.82 13.61
CA ASN A 262 120.83 62.55 14.31
C ASN A 262 121.98 61.63 14.73
N ALA A 263 121.67 60.39 15.13
CA ALA A 263 122.68 59.37 15.41
C ALA A 263 123.48 58.98 14.15
N GLU A 264 122.80 58.87 12.99
CA GLU A 264 123.44 58.65 11.69
C GLU A 264 124.41 59.80 11.34
N ARG A 265 123.99 61.06 11.54
CA ARG A 265 124.85 62.24 11.33
C ARG A 265 126.07 62.27 12.23
N ALA A 266 125.91 61.93 13.50
CA ALA A 266 127.01 61.87 14.47
C ALA A 266 128.01 60.75 14.12
N ALA A 267 127.52 59.60 13.66
CA ALA A 267 128.37 58.51 13.17
C ALA A 267 129.15 58.91 11.91
N MET A 268 128.53 59.68 11.01
CA MET A 268 129.16 60.16 9.78
C MET A 268 130.23 61.23 10.04
N GLN A 269 130.03 62.10 11.03
CA GLN A 269 131.07 63.02 11.51
C GLN A 269 132.25 62.27 12.15
N SER A 270 131.98 61.27 13.00
CA SER A 270 133.02 60.43 13.59
C SER A 270 133.83 59.67 12.53
N PHE A 271 133.20 59.26 11.43
CA PHE A 271 133.87 58.63 10.30
C PHE A 271 134.80 59.60 9.56
N HIS A 272 134.37 60.86 9.33
CA HIS A 272 135.21 61.88 8.72
C HIS A 272 136.41 62.26 9.62
N ASP A 273 136.23 62.39 10.93
CA ASP A 273 137.33 62.69 11.85
C ASP A 273 138.39 61.57 11.88
N LYS A 274 137.97 60.30 11.86
CA LYS A 274 138.89 59.15 11.78
C LYS A 274 139.61 59.08 10.43
N THR A 275 138.97 59.49 9.34
CA THR A 275 139.58 59.54 8.00
C THR A 275 140.62 60.65 7.91
N ALA A 276 140.35 61.82 8.49
CA ALA A 276 141.30 62.93 8.59
C ALA A 276 142.54 62.57 9.44
N ILE A 277 142.38 61.81 10.53
CA ILE A 277 143.51 61.30 11.32
C ILE A 277 144.37 60.32 10.51
N LEU A 278 143.75 59.51 9.65
CA LEU A 278 144.46 58.55 8.77
C LEU A 278 145.30 59.26 7.70
N GLU A 279 144.80 60.36 7.13
CA GLU A 279 145.52 61.20 6.15
C GLU A 279 146.73 61.94 6.76
N VAL A 280 146.66 62.31 8.05
CA VAL A 280 147.80 62.91 8.77
C VAL A 280 148.91 61.88 9.00
N TYR A 281 148.58 60.60 9.21
CA TYR A 281 149.56 59.52 9.38
C TYR A 281 150.22 59.06 8.07
N THR A 282 149.69 59.40 6.90
CA THR A 282 150.23 58.98 5.59
C THR A 282 151.24 59.96 4.97
N LYS A 283 151.50 61.12 5.57
CA LYS A 283 152.44 62.14 5.05
C LYS A 283 153.78 62.27 5.79
N VAL A 284 154.14 61.33 6.69
CA VAL A 284 155.42 61.33 7.44
C VAL A 284 156.47 60.35 6.88
N PHE A 285 156.24 59.75 5.72
CA PHE A 285 157.28 59.01 5.00
C PHE A 285 157.33 59.45 3.52
N PHE A 286 158.09 60.51 3.27
CA PHE A 286 159.10 60.73 2.22
C PHE A 286 159.49 62.21 2.17
#